data_AF-A0A2E3WY26-F1
#
_entry.id   AF-A0A2E3WY26-F1
#
_cell.length_a   1.000
_cell.length_b   1.000
_cell.length_c   1.000
_cell.angle_alpha   90.00
_cell.angle_beta   90.00
_cell.angle_gamma   90.00
#
_symmetry.space_group_name_H-M   'P 1'
#
loop_
_entity.id
_entity.type
_entity.pdbx_description
1 polymer ?
#
loop_
_entity_poly.entity_id
_entity_poly.type
_entity_poly.pdbx_seq_one_letter_code
_entity_poly.pdbx_strand_id
1 'polypeptide(L)'
;MLSKSKMYKLIVLPLCCFLFLGCENEDPNPELRDRIYLDLKQDYEASKAALEEFQGYFKESQEKLDKTQPHSVERVATRRDIKKRRAQIRVFEKQTRYLRIRMERRMYESRKAYKLARMNGTKWPDPEEFRFYIVNKKLVKADLNWNNRVPKLFDKSSQYDPKDYKVAEE
;
A
#
# COMPACT_ATOMS: atom_id res chain seq x y z
N MET A 1 28.07 56.78 25.10
CA MET A 1 26.73 56.54 25.72
C MET A 1 25.66 56.71 24.65
N LEU A 2 25.11 55.62 24.13
CA LEU A 2 24.00 55.67 23.19
C LEU A 2 22.72 56.09 23.94
N SER A 3 22.07 57.15 23.47
CA SER A 3 20.78 57.61 24.02
C SER A 3 19.77 56.47 24.04
N LYS A 4 19.01 56.32 25.13
CA LYS A 4 17.98 55.27 25.30
C LYS A 4 17.05 55.20 24.07
N SER A 5 16.74 56.33 23.43
CA SER A 5 15.91 56.37 22.21
C SER A 5 16.54 55.73 20.98
N LYS A 6 17.87 55.74 20.85
CA LYS A 6 18.60 55.04 19.77
C LYS A 6 18.63 53.53 20.02
N MET A 7 18.63 53.10 21.28
CA MET A 7 18.60 51.68 21.66
C MET A 7 17.24 51.02 21.37
N TYR A 8 16.12 51.71 21.63
CA TYR A 8 14.78 51.21 21.25
C TYR A 8 14.61 51.08 19.73
N LYS A 9 15.10 52.06 18.95
CA LYS A 9 15.04 52.00 17.48
C LYS A 9 15.84 50.82 16.90
N LEU A 10 16.92 50.42 17.56
CA LEU A 10 17.77 49.30 17.13
C LEU A 10 17.13 47.92 17.36
N ILE A 11 16.23 47.81 18.34
CA ILE A 11 15.50 46.57 18.68
C ILE A 11 14.19 46.44 17.87
N VAL A 12 13.50 47.56 17.62
CA VAL A 12 12.22 47.56 16.90
C VAL A 12 12.38 47.25 15.41
N LEU A 13 13.50 47.66 14.79
CA LEU A 13 13.76 47.43 13.37
C LEU A 13 13.86 45.92 13.00
N PRO A 14 14.69 45.08 13.67
CA PRO A 14 14.74 43.66 13.36
C PRO A 14 13.43 42.94 13.70
N LEU A 15 12.72 43.35 14.76
CA LEU A 15 11.41 42.79 15.12
C LEU A 15 10.37 43.03 14.03
N CYS A 16 10.41 44.20 13.38
CA CYS A 16 9.52 44.53 12.27
C CYS A 16 9.87 43.71 11.00
N CYS A 17 11.16 43.45 10.73
CA CYS A 17 11.59 42.59 9.64
C CYS A 17 11.12 41.13 9.80
N PHE A 18 11.01 40.61 11.02
CA PHE A 18 10.48 39.26 11.28
C PHE A 18 8.98 39.13 10.96
N LEU A 19 8.21 40.22 11.04
CA LEU A 19 6.77 40.20 10.73
C LEU A 19 6.49 40.08 9.22
N PHE A 20 7.44 40.42 8.35
CA PHE A 20 7.28 40.33 6.89
C PHE A 20 7.77 39.02 6.27
N LEU A 21 8.38 38.12 7.04
CA LEU A 21 8.82 36.79 6.55
C LEU A 21 7.69 35.75 6.48
N GLY A 22 6.46 36.10 6.88
CA GLY A 22 5.30 35.20 6.92
C GLY A 22 4.52 35.06 5.60
N CYS A 23 5.17 35.19 4.44
CA CYS A 23 4.49 34.94 3.16
C CYS A 23 4.34 33.43 2.96
N GLU A 24 3.16 32.90 3.31
CA GLU A 24 2.84 31.49 3.18
C GLU A 24 2.72 31.11 1.69
N ASN A 25 3.82 30.69 1.07
CA ASN A 25 3.81 30.24 -0.33
C ASN A 25 3.00 28.95 -0.50
N GLU A 26 2.39 28.78 -1.68
CA GLU A 26 1.74 27.51 -2.03
C GLU A 26 2.77 26.38 -2.09
N ASP A 27 2.47 25.28 -1.42
CA ASP A 27 3.28 24.07 -1.54
C ASP A 27 3.15 23.56 -2.99
N PRO A 28 4.25 23.48 -3.76
CA PRO A 28 4.19 23.04 -5.14
C PRO A 28 3.82 21.55 -5.28
N ASN A 29 4.06 20.72 -4.25
CA ASN A 29 3.82 19.28 -4.29
C ASN A 29 3.11 18.78 -3.01
N PRO A 30 1.88 19.23 -2.74
CA PRO A 30 1.17 18.89 -1.51
C PRO A 30 0.94 17.38 -1.38
N GLU A 31 0.83 16.64 -2.49
CA GLU A 31 0.66 15.17 -2.48
C GLU A 31 1.72 14.41 -1.69
N LEU A 32 2.93 14.97 -1.53
CA LEU A 32 3.99 14.33 -0.77
C LEU A 32 3.72 14.30 0.74
N ARG A 33 2.75 15.09 1.21
CA ARG A 33 2.25 15.06 2.60
C ARG A 33 1.02 14.18 2.78
N ASP A 34 0.36 13.78 1.69
CA ASP A 34 -0.79 12.88 1.74
C ASP A 34 -0.34 11.43 1.97
N ARG A 35 -0.68 10.91 3.15
CA ARG A 35 -0.34 9.54 3.54
C ARG A 35 -1.00 8.47 2.66
N ILE A 36 -2.17 8.75 2.09
CA ILE A 36 -2.84 7.80 1.18
C ILE A 36 -2.06 7.70 -0.13
N TYR A 37 -1.61 8.83 -0.67
CA TYR A 37 -0.77 8.85 -1.86
C TYR A 37 0.55 8.10 -1.63
N LEU A 38 1.23 8.36 -0.50
CA LEU A 38 2.49 7.68 -0.18
C LEU A 38 2.32 6.17 -0.05
N ASP A 39 1.25 5.70 0.60
CA ASP A 39 0.94 4.27 0.72
C ASP A 39 0.62 3.63 -0.63
N LEU A 40 -0.16 4.31 -1.50
CA LEU A 40 -0.41 3.84 -2.87
C LEU A 40 0.86 3.79 -3.72
N LYS A 41 1.75 4.77 -3.56
CA LYS A 41 3.06 4.79 -4.23
C LYS A 41 3.92 3.61 -3.78
N GLN A 42 3.95 3.33 -2.48
CA GLN A 42 4.66 2.17 -1.94
C GLN A 42 4.11 0.85 -2.50
N ASP A 43 2.78 0.68 -2.50
CA ASP A 43 2.13 -0.50 -3.07
C ASP A 43 2.43 -0.64 -4.57
N TYR A 44 2.45 0.47 -5.32
CA TYR A 44 2.78 0.49 -6.75
C TYR A 44 4.22 0.04 -7.00
N GLU A 45 5.20 0.61 -6.29
CA GLU A 45 6.62 0.24 -6.45
C GLU A 45 6.86 -1.23 -6.05
N ALA A 46 6.20 -1.71 -4.99
CA ALA A 46 6.27 -3.13 -4.61
C ALA A 46 5.70 -4.06 -5.69
N SER A 47 4.55 -3.70 -6.27
CA SER A 47 3.94 -4.48 -7.36
C SER A 47 4.79 -4.43 -8.64
N LYS A 48 5.44 -3.30 -8.91
CA LYS A 48 6.35 -3.13 -10.04
C LYS A 48 7.62 -3.98 -9.88
N ALA A 49 8.24 -3.96 -8.71
CA ALA A 49 9.41 -4.79 -8.40
C ALA A 49 9.07 -6.29 -8.54
N ALA A 50 7.92 -6.73 -8.02
CA ALA A 50 7.46 -8.10 -8.18
C ALA A 50 7.25 -8.47 -9.67
N LEU A 51 6.68 -7.56 -10.47
CA LEU A 51 6.52 -7.79 -11.91
C LEU A 51 7.87 -8.00 -12.61
N GLU A 52 8.86 -7.14 -12.31
CA GLU A 52 10.21 -7.23 -12.88
C GLU A 52 10.91 -8.54 -12.48
N GLU A 53 10.78 -8.94 -11.21
CA GLU A 53 11.29 -10.22 -10.69
C GLU A 53 10.69 -11.42 -11.45
N PHE A 54 9.35 -11.47 -11.56
CA PHE A 54 8.67 -12.56 -12.28
C PHE A 54 8.98 -12.58 -13.78
N GLN A 55 9.27 -11.42 -14.38
CA GLN A 55 9.73 -11.35 -15.77
C GLN A 55 11.15 -11.91 -15.94
N GLY A 56 12.07 -11.64 -15.00
CA GLY A 56 13.42 -12.24 -15.00
C GLY A 56 13.34 -13.77 -14.91
N TYR A 57 12.58 -14.25 -13.94
CA TYR A 57 12.19 -15.65 -13.74
C TYR A 57 11.56 -16.33 -14.96
N PHE A 58 10.76 -15.60 -15.73
CA PHE A 58 10.18 -16.13 -16.96
C PHE A 58 11.25 -16.28 -18.05
N LYS A 59 12.16 -15.31 -18.20
CA LYS A 59 13.28 -15.39 -19.15
C LYS A 59 14.22 -16.56 -18.84
N GLU A 60 14.60 -16.72 -17.57
CA GLU A 60 15.41 -17.86 -17.11
C GLU A 60 14.75 -19.21 -17.45
N SER A 61 13.43 -19.29 -17.26
CA SER A 61 12.67 -20.51 -17.59
C SER A 61 12.63 -20.78 -19.09
N GLN A 62 12.60 -19.74 -19.94
CA GLN A 62 12.69 -19.87 -21.38
C GLN A 62 14.08 -20.36 -21.81
N GLU A 63 15.15 -19.77 -21.29
CA GLU A 63 16.52 -20.22 -21.57
C GLU A 63 16.74 -21.67 -21.14
N LYS A 64 16.18 -22.07 -19.98
CA LYS A 64 16.21 -23.46 -19.53
C LYS A 64 15.44 -24.39 -20.48
N LEU A 65 14.31 -23.94 -21.03
CA LEU A 65 13.53 -24.70 -22.00
C LEU A 65 14.33 -24.96 -23.30
N ASP A 66 15.12 -23.98 -23.73
CA ASP A 66 15.91 -24.10 -24.95
C ASP A 66 17.09 -25.07 -24.79
N LYS A 67 17.65 -25.15 -23.58
CA LYS A 67 18.74 -26.07 -23.21
C LYS A 67 18.28 -27.49 -22.88
N THR A 68 16.99 -27.72 -22.61
CA THR A 68 16.48 -29.04 -22.22
C THR A 68 16.32 -29.97 -23.41
N GLN A 69 16.70 -31.24 -23.21
CA GLN A 69 16.58 -32.27 -24.24
C GLN A 69 15.14 -32.38 -24.78
N PRO A 70 14.96 -32.57 -26.11
CA PRO A 70 13.67 -32.87 -26.70
C PRO A 70 12.99 -34.08 -26.03
N HIS A 71 11.66 -34.05 -25.95
CA HIS A 71 10.82 -35.14 -25.40
C HIS A 71 11.11 -35.60 -23.95
N SER A 72 11.90 -34.84 -23.18
CA SER A 72 12.16 -35.13 -21.76
C SER A 72 11.01 -34.71 -20.84
N VAL A 73 10.90 -35.38 -19.68
CA VAL A 73 9.98 -34.99 -18.59
C VAL A 73 10.29 -33.58 -18.09
N GLU A 74 11.57 -33.21 -18.04
CA GLU A 74 12.02 -31.88 -17.63
C GLU A 74 11.51 -30.77 -18.56
N ARG A 75 11.47 -31.03 -19.88
CA ARG A 75 10.89 -30.10 -20.86
C ARG A 75 9.40 -29.86 -20.61
N VAL A 76 8.66 -30.92 -20.24
CA VAL A 76 7.23 -30.81 -19.90
C VAL A 76 7.04 -30.02 -18.61
N ALA A 77 7.83 -30.27 -17.58
CA ALA A 77 7.80 -29.51 -16.32
C ALA A 77 8.11 -28.03 -16.55
N THR A 78 9.19 -27.73 -17.27
CA THR A 78 9.60 -26.35 -17.63
C THR A 78 8.50 -25.62 -18.40
N ARG A 79 7.80 -26.28 -19.34
CA ARG A 79 6.65 -25.69 -20.05
C ARG A 79 5.48 -25.35 -19.11
N ARG A 80 5.19 -26.20 -18.12
CA ARG A 80 4.16 -25.93 -17.12
C ARG A 80 4.54 -24.73 -16.26
N ASP A 81 5.80 -24.64 -15.86
CA ASP A 81 6.33 -23.52 -15.08
C ASP A 81 6.26 -22.21 -15.87
N ILE A 82 6.66 -22.21 -17.14
CA ILE A 82 6.50 -21.04 -18.03
C ILE A 82 5.03 -20.60 -18.10
N LYS A 83 4.09 -21.54 -18.22
CA LYS A 83 2.66 -21.23 -18.25
C LYS A 83 2.19 -20.61 -16.92
N LYS A 84 2.65 -21.15 -15.78
CA LYS A 84 2.34 -20.63 -14.44
C LYS A 84 2.90 -19.23 -14.24
N ARG A 85 4.18 -19.02 -14.57
CA ARG A 85 4.87 -17.71 -14.48
C ARG A 85 4.20 -16.68 -15.39
N ARG A 86 3.83 -17.03 -16.62
CA ARG A 86 3.06 -16.15 -17.52
C ARG A 86 1.70 -15.75 -16.93
N ALA A 87 1.01 -16.67 -16.25
CA ALA A 87 -0.24 -16.34 -15.58
C ALA A 87 -0.01 -15.35 -14.42
N GLN A 88 1.04 -15.54 -13.62
CA GLN A 88 1.42 -14.63 -12.53
C GLN A 88 1.80 -13.24 -13.05
N ILE A 89 2.61 -13.16 -14.12
CA ILE A 89 2.97 -11.90 -14.78
C ILE A 89 1.71 -11.10 -15.13
N ARG A 90 0.72 -11.72 -15.77
CA ARG A 90 -0.53 -11.03 -16.14
C ARG A 90 -1.31 -10.51 -14.92
N VAL A 91 -1.23 -11.18 -13.78
CA VAL A 91 -1.86 -10.71 -12.53
C VAL A 91 -1.12 -9.47 -12.03
N PHE A 92 0.22 -9.53 -11.95
CA PHE A 92 1.03 -8.38 -11.52
C PHE A 92 0.93 -7.19 -12.47
N GLU A 93 0.88 -7.40 -13.79
CA GLU A 93 0.66 -6.33 -14.78
C GLU A 93 -0.66 -5.59 -14.53
N LYS A 94 -1.75 -6.33 -14.32
CA LYS A 94 -3.05 -5.75 -14.01
C LYS A 94 -3.02 -4.99 -12.69
N GLN A 95 -2.39 -5.56 -11.67
CA GLN A 95 -2.27 -4.95 -10.35
C GLN A 95 -1.44 -3.65 -10.41
N THR A 96 -0.28 -3.68 -11.05
CA THR A 96 0.60 -2.52 -11.24
C THR A 96 -0.12 -1.42 -12.01
N ARG A 97 -0.84 -1.76 -13.09
CA ARG A 97 -1.64 -0.78 -13.85
C ARG A 97 -2.75 -0.17 -13.01
N TYR A 98 -3.46 -0.98 -12.23
CA TYR A 98 -4.53 -0.51 -11.33
C TYR A 98 -3.99 0.46 -10.27
N LEU A 99 -2.88 0.09 -9.61
CA LEU A 99 -2.25 0.91 -8.58
C LEU A 99 -1.76 2.24 -9.15
N ARG A 100 -1.15 2.23 -10.34
CA ARG A 100 -0.74 3.45 -11.05
C ARG A 100 -1.90 4.42 -11.25
N ILE A 101 -3.02 3.94 -11.81
CA ILE A 101 -4.20 4.76 -12.06
C ILE A 101 -4.75 5.35 -10.75
N ARG A 102 -4.80 4.54 -9.67
CA ARG A 102 -5.26 5.03 -8.36
C ARG A 102 -4.32 6.06 -7.76
N MET A 103 -3.02 5.85 -7.84
CA MET A 103 -2.01 6.79 -7.36
C MET A 103 -2.09 8.13 -8.10
N GLU A 104 -2.17 8.11 -9.44
CA GLU A 104 -2.31 9.32 -10.28
C GLU A 104 -3.60 10.08 -9.96
N ARG A 105 -4.71 9.36 -9.82
CA ARG A 105 -5.99 9.95 -9.41
C ARG A 105 -5.90 10.60 -8.04
N ARG A 106 -5.30 9.90 -7.06
CA ARG A 106 -5.17 10.43 -5.70
C ARG A 106 -4.27 11.65 -5.65
N MET A 107 -3.20 11.69 -6.44
CA MET A 107 -2.35 12.89 -6.59
C MET A 107 -3.18 14.12 -7.00
N TYR A 108 -4.04 13.98 -8.00
CA TYR A 108 -4.93 15.06 -8.43
C TYR A 108 -5.94 15.46 -7.34
N GLU A 109 -6.59 14.49 -6.70
CA GLU A 109 -7.54 14.73 -5.61
C GLU A 109 -6.87 15.43 -4.41
N SER A 110 -5.66 15.01 -4.04
CA SER A 110 -4.84 15.61 -2.99
C SER A 110 -4.53 17.07 -3.28
N ARG A 111 -4.07 17.39 -4.50
CA ARG A 111 -3.80 18.77 -4.92
C ARG A 111 -5.05 19.65 -4.87
N LYS A 112 -6.19 19.11 -5.33
CA LYS A 112 -7.48 19.82 -5.28
C LYS A 112 -7.92 20.06 -3.83
N ALA A 113 -7.83 19.05 -2.97
CA ALA A 113 -8.21 19.13 -1.57
C ALA A 113 -7.33 20.13 -0.80
N TYR A 114 -6.03 20.15 -1.06
CA TYR A 114 -5.10 21.14 -0.48
C TYR A 114 -5.51 22.57 -0.84
N LYS A 115 -5.80 22.84 -2.13
CA LYS A 115 -6.24 24.17 -2.57
C LYS A 115 -7.52 24.62 -1.87
N LEU A 116 -8.52 23.74 -1.80
CA LEU A 116 -9.78 24.01 -1.10
C LEU A 116 -9.56 24.23 0.40
N ALA A 117 -8.71 23.42 1.02
CA ALA A 117 -8.44 23.52 2.45
C ALA A 117 -7.74 24.84 2.79
N ARG A 118 -6.80 25.28 1.95
CA ARG A 118 -6.15 26.58 2.07
C ARG A 118 -7.14 27.73 1.91
N MET A 119 -8.03 27.68 0.91
CA MET A 119 -9.07 28.70 0.72
C MET A 119 -10.03 28.80 1.91
N ASN A 120 -10.35 27.65 2.51
CA ASN A 120 -11.30 27.57 3.63
C ASN A 120 -10.63 27.69 5.01
N GLY A 121 -9.30 27.82 5.09
CA GLY A 121 -8.55 27.82 6.35
C GLY A 121 -8.64 26.52 7.15
N THR A 122 -8.98 25.40 6.51
CA THR A 122 -9.11 24.10 7.17
C THR A 122 -7.79 23.34 7.18
N LYS A 123 -7.59 22.50 8.20
CA LYS A 123 -6.42 21.60 8.26
C LYS A 123 -6.44 20.58 7.12
N TRP A 124 -5.28 20.33 6.53
CA TRP A 124 -5.07 19.33 5.49
C TRP A 124 -3.69 18.67 5.69
N PRO A 125 -3.54 17.35 5.50
CA PRO A 125 -4.57 16.33 5.20
C PRO A 125 -5.53 16.05 6.36
N ASP A 126 -6.70 15.45 6.07
CA ASP A 126 -7.64 15.02 7.10
C ASP A 126 -7.18 13.70 7.77
N PRO A 127 -6.94 13.67 9.09
CA PRO A 127 -6.55 12.44 9.79
C PRO A 127 -7.62 11.34 9.74
N GLU A 128 -8.91 11.70 9.74
CA GLU A 128 -9.99 10.70 9.75
C GLU A 128 -10.08 9.98 8.41
N GLU A 129 -9.92 10.69 7.28
CA GLU A 129 -9.83 10.10 5.95
C GLU A 129 -8.78 8.98 5.89
N PHE A 130 -7.59 9.22 6.45
CA PHE A 130 -6.54 8.21 6.48
C PHE A 130 -6.92 7.00 7.36
N ARG A 131 -7.59 7.22 8.49
CA ARG A 131 -8.09 6.13 9.33
C ARG A 131 -9.08 5.25 8.58
N PHE A 132 -10.06 5.84 7.90
CA PHE A 132 -11.03 5.11 7.08
C PHE A 132 -10.36 4.34 5.94
N TYR A 133 -9.37 4.96 5.28
CA TYR A 133 -8.58 4.30 4.25
C TYR A 133 -7.90 3.02 4.77
N ILE A 134 -7.24 3.08 5.92
CA ILE A 134 -6.57 1.91 6.52
C ILE A 134 -7.57 0.82 6.91
N VAL A 135 -8.72 1.19 7.48
CA VAL A 135 -9.78 0.23 7.81
C VAL A 135 -10.28 -0.47 6.55
N ASN A 136 -10.57 0.28 5.48
CA ASN A 136 -11.01 -0.30 4.22
C ASN A 136 -9.92 -1.21 3.60
N LYS A 137 -8.65 -0.78 3.62
CA LYS A 137 -7.51 -1.58 3.17
C LYS A 137 -7.42 -2.91 3.93
N LYS A 138 -7.65 -2.91 5.24
CA LYS A 138 -7.69 -4.12 6.07
C LYS A 138 -8.87 -5.03 5.71
N LEU A 139 -10.07 -4.47 5.51
CA LEU A 139 -11.26 -5.24 5.14
C LEU A 139 -11.10 -5.94 3.79
N VAL A 140 -10.51 -5.27 2.80
CA VAL A 140 -10.22 -5.86 1.48
C VAL A 140 -9.21 -7.00 1.58
N LYS A 141 -8.23 -6.91 2.49
CA LYS A 141 -7.20 -7.95 2.70
C LYS A 141 -7.68 -9.10 3.59
N ALA A 142 -8.80 -8.97 4.29
CA ALA A 142 -9.27 -9.98 5.21
C ALA A 142 -9.77 -11.22 4.46
N ASP A 143 -9.32 -12.41 4.87
CA ASP A 143 -9.72 -13.69 4.26
C ASP A 143 -11.24 -13.84 4.25
N LEU A 144 -11.85 -14.07 3.08
CA LEU A 144 -13.30 -14.23 2.95
C LEU A 144 -13.80 -15.59 3.47
N ASN A 145 -12.89 -16.51 3.79
CA ASN A 145 -13.26 -17.81 4.32
C ASN A 145 -13.84 -17.68 5.75
N TRP A 146 -15.16 -17.86 5.85
CA TRP A 146 -15.90 -17.82 7.11
C TRP A 146 -15.37 -18.81 8.15
N ASN A 147 -14.92 -19.99 7.70
CA ASN A 147 -14.42 -21.05 8.58
C ASN A 147 -13.12 -20.69 9.30
N ASN A 148 -12.34 -19.74 8.76
CA ASN A 148 -11.11 -19.26 9.38
C ASN A 148 -11.37 -18.10 10.35
N ARG A 149 -12.51 -17.38 10.20
CA ARG A 149 -12.85 -16.22 11.01
C ARG A 149 -13.58 -16.57 12.31
N VAL A 150 -14.42 -17.60 12.29
CA VAL A 150 -15.23 -17.99 13.45
C VAL A 150 -14.50 -19.06 14.24
N PRO A 151 -14.24 -18.85 15.55
CA PRO A 151 -13.73 -19.89 16.42
C PRO A 151 -14.63 -21.12 16.31
N LYS A 152 -14.07 -22.27 15.95
CA LYS A 152 -14.85 -23.52 15.90
C LYS A 152 -15.26 -23.84 17.33
N LEU A 153 -16.54 -23.67 17.64
CA LEU A 153 -17.11 -23.89 18.97
C LEU A 153 -16.92 -25.35 19.45
N PHE A 154 -16.67 -26.27 18.52
CA PHE A 154 -16.41 -27.67 18.79
C PHE A 154 -15.24 -28.14 17.92
N ASP A 155 -14.10 -28.42 18.54
CA ASP A 155 -13.06 -29.23 17.91
C ASP A 155 -13.59 -30.67 17.90
N LYS A 156 -14.08 -31.13 16.74
CA LYS A 156 -14.68 -32.47 16.58
C LYS A 156 -13.71 -33.63 16.94
N SER A 157 -12.47 -33.35 17.29
CA SER A 157 -11.44 -34.32 17.66
C SER A 157 -11.37 -34.65 19.16
N SER A 158 -12.04 -33.92 20.05
CA SER A 158 -11.85 -34.11 21.50
C SER A 158 -12.98 -34.84 22.25
N GLN A 159 -14.06 -35.26 21.59
CA GLN A 159 -15.22 -35.83 22.29
C GLN A 159 -16.00 -36.89 21.49
N TYR A 160 -15.28 -37.88 20.98
CA TYR A 160 -15.89 -39.17 20.60
C TYR A 160 -14.96 -40.28 21.06
N ASP A 161 -15.15 -40.79 22.28
CA ASP A 161 -14.60 -42.08 22.70
C ASP A 161 -15.65 -43.16 22.36
N PRO A 162 -15.40 -44.05 21.38
CA PRO A 162 -16.32 -45.14 21.04
C PRO A 162 -16.64 -46.07 22.22
N LYS A 163 -15.89 -46.00 23.33
CA LYS A 163 -16.11 -46.80 24.55
C LYS A 163 -17.32 -46.37 25.38
N ASP A 164 -17.87 -45.18 25.13
CA ASP A 164 -19.02 -44.67 25.88
C ASP A 164 -20.36 -45.32 25.46
N TYR A 165 -20.37 -46.08 24.36
CA TYR A 165 -21.48 -46.96 23.98
C TYR A 165 -21.20 -48.40 24.45
N LYS A 166 -21.30 -48.65 25.76
CA LYS A 166 -21.66 -49.99 26.21
C LYS A 166 -23.15 -50.17 25.95
N VAL A 167 -23.47 -50.83 24.84
CA VAL A 167 -24.81 -51.35 24.56
C VAL A 167 -25.19 -52.22 25.75
N ALA A 168 -26.24 -51.83 26.48
CA ALA A 168 -26.89 -52.71 27.43
C ALA A 168 -27.58 -53.80 26.61
N GLU A 169 -26.87 -54.90 26.38
CA GLU A 169 -27.47 -56.16 25.95
C GLU A 169 -28.14 -56.78 27.18
N GLU A 170 -29.46 -56.65 27.25
CA GLU A 170 -30.35 -57.51 28.05
C GLU A 170 -30.93 -58.60 27.15
#